data_AF-A0A662IZ88-F1
#
_entry.id   AF-A0A662IZ88-F1
#
_cell.length_a   1.000
_cell.length_b   1.000
_cell.length_c   1.000
_cell.angle_alpha   90.00
_cell.angle_beta   90.00
_cell.angle_gamma   90.00
#
_symmetry.space_group_name_H-M   'P 1'
#
loop_
_entity.id
_entity.type
_entity.pdbx_description
1 polymer ?
#
loop_
_entity_poly.entity_id
_entity_poly.type
_entity_poly.pdbx_seq_one_letter_code
_entity_poly.pdbx_strand_id
1 'polypeptide(L)'
;MREDPAKKFFHPSVTDRDRAMFEAGIALGAIYHQFTGLPVAKSREVLDAVKRVIEEAMGIQPFRERVEVHFNLEAVKGELKTPYDYSTLKGEMLDVKVQVRYGCVRVKARMRFVPELGFNLMYVEDVESLEAQQG
;
A
#
# COMPACT_ATOMS: atom_id res chain seq x y z
N MET A 1 -5.71 20.78 8.78
CA MET A 1 -5.02 20.06 7.69
C MET A 1 -3.67 20.74 7.50
N ARG A 2 -2.56 20.00 7.42
CA ARG A 2 -1.24 20.63 7.21
C ARG A 2 -1.23 21.33 5.84
N GLU A 3 -0.53 22.44 5.74
CA GLU A 3 -0.33 23.14 4.47
C GLU A 3 0.39 22.21 3.47
N ASP A 4 -0.09 22.14 2.22
CA ASP A 4 0.52 21.36 1.14
C ASP A 4 1.39 22.28 0.27
N PRO A 5 2.71 22.37 0.51
CA PRO A 5 3.61 23.21 -0.29
C PRO A 5 3.72 22.73 -1.74
N ALA A 6 3.35 21.48 -2.03
CA ALA A 6 3.40 20.92 -3.37
C ALA A 6 2.17 21.29 -4.21
N LYS A 7 1.10 21.84 -3.60
CA LYS A 7 -0.13 22.21 -4.31
C LYS A 7 0.11 23.10 -5.54
N LYS A 8 1.09 24.00 -5.47
CA LYS A 8 1.47 24.90 -6.57
C LYS A 8 2.01 24.20 -7.82
N PHE A 9 2.43 22.94 -7.71
CA PHE A 9 2.94 22.14 -8.84
C PHE A 9 1.84 21.35 -9.56
N PHE A 10 0.65 21.23 -8.96
CA PHE A 10 -0.48 20.55 -9.59
C PHE A 10 -1.24 21.53 -10.47
N HIS A 11 -1.68 21.06 -11.64
CA HIS A 11 -2.45 21.89 -12.55
C HIS A 11 -3.74 22.39 -11.86
N PRO A 12 -4.19 23.63 -12.06
CA PRO A 12 -5.34 24.20 -11.34
C PRO A 12 -6.66 23.43 -11.50
N SER A 13 -6.79 22.58 -12.53
CA SER A 13 -7.96 21.72 -12.73
C SER A 13 -7.94 20.42 -11.92
N VAL A 14 -6.81 20.08 -11.26
CA VAL A 14 -6.69 18.88 -10.43
C VAL A 14 -7.58 19.05 -9.20
N THR A 15 -8.54 18.16 -9.05
CA THR A 15 -9.44 18.14 -7.89
C THR A 15 -8.81 17.38 -6.71
N ASP A 16 -9.42 17.52 -5.53
CA ASP A 16 -9.03 16.72 -4.36
C ASP A 16 -9.14 15.21 -4.61
N ARG A 17 -10.15 14.80 -5.39
CA ARG A 17 -10.32 13.41 -5.83
C ARG A 17 -9.15 12.94 -6.69
N ASP A 18 -8.77 13.73 -7.69
CA ASP A 18 -7.65 13.39 -8.58
C ASP A 18 -6.36 13.27 -7.80
N ARG A 19 -6.12 14.23 -6.88
CA ARG A 19 -4.92 14.22 -6.04
C ARG A 19 -4.90 13.02 -5.09
N ALA A 20 -6.01 12.69 -4.44
CA ALA A 20 -6.09 11.52 -3.57
C ALA A 20 -5.84 10.21 -4.34
N MET A 21 -6.36 10.06 -5.56
CA MET A 21 -6.10 8.90 -6.41
C MET A 21 -4.63 8.82 -6.83
N PHE A 22 -4.04 9.96 -7.21
CA PHE A 22 -2.64 10.03 -7.61
C PHE A 22 -1.69 9.60 -6.47
N GLU A 23 -1.91 10.12 -5.27
CA GLU A 23 -1.11 9.76 -4.07
C GLU A 23 -1.36 8.31 -3.62
N ALA A 24 -2.54 7.73 -3.92
CA ALA A 24 -2.79 6.31 -3.69
C ALA A 24 -1.98 5.43 -4.65
N GLY A 25 -1.92 5.82 -5.94
CA GLY A 25 -1.09 5.16 -6.96
C GLY A 25 0.40 5.22 -6.64
N ILE A 26 0.90 6.39 -6.23
CA ILE A 26 2.30 6.56 -5.77
C ILE A 26 2.60 5.58 -4.64
N ALA A 27 1.72 5.47 -3.64
CA ALA A 27 1.93 4.55 -2.53
C ALA A 27 2.05 3.10 -2.99
N LEU A 28 1.08 2.59 -3.75
CA LEU A 28 1.09 1.19 -4.13
C LEU A 28 2.32 0.86 -4.97
N GLY A 29 2.69 1.73 -5.92
CA GLY A 29 3.91 1.59 -6.70
C GLY A 29 5.17 1.61 -5.85
N ALA A 30 5.27 2.56 -4.92
CA ALA A 30 6.41 2.67 -4.01
C ALA A 30 6.52 1.45 -3.07
N ILE A 31 5.40 0.96 -2.51
CA ILE A 31 5.39 -0.26 -1.68
C ILE A 31 5.89 -1.45 -2.49
N TYR A 32 5.37 -1.65 -3.70
CA TYR A 32 5.77 -2.77 -4.53
C TYR A 32 7.27 -2.76 -4.80
N HIS A 33 7.78 -1.67 -5.38
CA HIS A 33 9.17 -1.63 -5.84
C HIS A 33 10.20 -1.49 -4.71
N GLN A 34 9.84 -0.89 -3.58
CA GLN A 34 10.77 -0.72 -2.46
C GLN A 34 11.01 -2.02 -1.68
N PHE A 35 10.00 -2.89 -1.57
CA PHE A 35 10.05 -4.05 -0.68
C PHE A 35 10.18 -5.40 -1.40
N THR A 36 9.85 -5.49 -2.69
CA THR A 36 10.13 -6.72 -3.45
C THR A 36 11.63 -7.05 -3.44
N GLY A 37 11.97 -8.32 -3.23
CA GLY A 37 13.35 -8.79 -3.14
C GLY A 37 13.89 -8.96 -1.72
N LEU A 38 13.17 -8.48 -0.69
CA LEU A 38 13.56 -8.71 0.70
C LEU A 38 13.60 -10.21 1.05
N PRO A 39 14.61 -10.71 1.78
CA PRO A 39 14.58 -12.05 2.35
C PRO A 39 13.38 -12.21 3.29
N VAL A 40 12.58 -13.24 3.07
CA VAL A 40 11.41 -13.60 3.89
C VAL A 40 11.30 -15.11 4.03
N ALA A 41 10.62 -15.55 5.07
CA ALA A 41 10.27 -16.95 5.27
C ALA A 41 8.86 -17.02 5.88
N LYS A 42 8.29 -18.22 5.91
CA LYS A 42 7.03 -18.54 6.59
C LYS A 42 7.21 -18.62 8.11
N SER A 43 7.96 -17.67 8.68
CA SER A 43 8.07 -17.40 10.11
C SER A 43 7.16 -16.23 10.44
N ARG A 44 6.35 -16.39 11.49
CA ARG A 44 5.45 -15.34 11.94
C ARG A 44 6.22 -14.10 12.37
N GLU A 45 7.32 -14.28 13.10
CA GLU A 45 8.16 -13.19 13.60
C GLU A 45 8.74 -12.36 12.45
N VAL A 46 9.25 -13.02 11.41
CA VAL A 46 9.78 -12.33 10.22
C VAL A 46 8.69 -11.58 9.47
N LEU A 47 7.54 -12.23 9.20
CA LEU A 47 6.44 -11.61 8.48
C LEU A 47 5.84 -10.43 9.25
N ASP A 48 5.64 -10.56 10.57
CA ASP A 48 5.14 -9.48 11.42
C ASP A 48 6.12 -8.29 11.45
N ALA A 49 7.44 -8.55 11.44
CA ALA A 49 8.44 -7.50 11.38
C ALA A 49 8.41 -6.76 10.02
N VAL A 50 8.35 -7.49 8.91
CA VAL A 50 8.26 -6.91 7.57
C VAL A 50 6.97 -6.11 7.39
N LYS A 51 5.82 -6.66 7.82
CA LYS A 51 4.53 -5.96 7.84
C LYS A 51 4.65 -4.62 8.55
N ARG A 52 5.17 -4.62 9.77
CA ARG A 52 5.31 -3.41 10.60
C ARG A 52 6.19 -2.36 9.91
N VAL A 53 7.35 -2.76 9.38
CA VAL A 53 8.26 -1.84 8.69
C VAL A 53 7.58 -1.21 7.48
N ILE A 54 6.85 -1.99 6.66
CA ILE A 54 6.14 -1.45 5.50
C ILE A 54 5.04 -0.47 5.95
N GLU A 55 4.21 -0.86 6.93
CA GLU A 55 3.10 -0.03 7.41
C GLU A 55 3.60 1.29 8.02
N GLU A 56 4.65 1.26 8.84
CA GLU A 56 5.21 2.46 9.48
C GLU A 56 5.97 3.35 8.47
N ALA A 57 6.86 2.78 7.67
CA ALA A 57 7.67 3.56 6.73
C ALA A 57 6.84 4.19 5.60
N MET A 58 5.73 3.56 5.21
CA MET A 58 4.86 4.08 4.16
C MET A 58 3.74 4.94 4.72
N GLY A 59 3.40 4.74 6.01
CA GLY A 59 2.50 5.58 6.79
C GLY A 59 2.95 7.04 6.93
N ILE A 60 4.26 7.30 6.87
CA ILE A 60 4.80 8.67 6.99
C ILE A 60 4.75 9.48 5.69
N GLN A 61 4.43 8.86 4.54
CA GLN A 61 4.33 9.56 3.26
C GLN A 61 3.17 10.58 3.26
N PRO A 62 3.20 11.60 2.39
CA PRO A 62 2.16 12.62 2.33
C PRO A 62 0.74 12.03 2.22
N PHE A 63 -0.19 12.64 2.97
CA PHE A 63 -1.64 12.36 2.91
C PHE A 63 -2.08 10.94 3.26
N ARG A 64 -1.14 10.12 3.76
CA ARG A 64 -1.44 8.74 4.20
C ARG A 64 -2.23 8.77 5.50
N GLU A 65 -3.40 8.14 5.50
CA GLU A 65 -4.15 7.90 6.73
C GLU A 65 -3.87 6.49 7.28
N ARG A 66 -3.75 5.50 6.39
CA ARG A 66 -3.53 4.11 6.78
C ARG A 66 -2.80 3.33 5.70
N VAL A 67 -1.95 2.41 6.12
CA VAL A 67 -1.38 1.34 5.31
C VAL A 67 -1.65 0.04 6.07
N GLU A 68 -2.15 -0.97 5.37
CA GLU A 68 -2.41 -2.29 5.93
C GLU A 68 -1.78 -3.33 5.01
N VAL A 69 -0.89 -4.15 5.55
CA VAL A 69 -0.18 -5.20 4.82
C VAL A 69 -0.61 -6.55 5.35
N HIS A 70 -1.02 -7.42 4.45
CA HIS A 70 -1.27 -8.83 4.70
C HIS A 70 -0.40 -9.65 3.75
N PHE A 71 -0.12 -10.88 4.15
CA PHE A 71 0.62 -11.81 3.31
C PHE A 71 -0.29 -12.96 2.85
N ASN A 72 -0.18 -13.29 1.57
CA ASN A 72 -0.69 -14.56 1.07
C ASN A 72 0.27 -15.68 1.51
N LEU A 73 -0.05 -16.34 2.64
CA LEU A 73 0.80 -17.37 3.25
C LEU A 73 0.95 -18.65 2.40
N GLU A 74 0.10 -18.83 1.38
CA GLU A 74 0.24 -19.93 0.42
C GLU A 74 1.35 -19.65 -0.60
N ALA A 75 1.58 -18.37 -0.92
CA ALA A 75 2.64 -17.94 -1.83
C ALA A 75 4.01 -17.82 -1.14
N VAL A 76 4.06 -17.63 0.19
CA VAL A 76 5.30 -17.51 0.97
C VAL A 76 5.97 -18.88 1.12
N LYS A 77 7.25 -18.96 0.76
CA LYS A 77 8.09 -20.16 0.86
C LYS A 77 9.21 -19.99 1.88
N GLY A 78 9.79 -21.11 2.30
CA GLY A 78 10.87 -21.20 3.28
C GLY A 78 10.35 -21.33 4.70
N GLU A 79 10.87 -22.28 5.48
CA GLU A 79 10.47 -22.54 6.87
C GLU A 79 11.63 -22.33 7.86
N LEU A 80 12.79 -21.83 7.39
CA LEU A 80 14.01 -21.67 8.18
C LEU A 80 14.50 -22.98 8.83
N LYS A 81 14.20 -24.14 8.22
CA LYS A 81 14.71 -25.45 8.69
C LYS A 81 16.22 -25.59 8.49
N THR A 82 16.77 -24.83 7.55
CA THR A 82 18.22 -24.73 7.29
C THR A 82 18.58 -23.25 7.05
N PRO A 83 19.88 -22.88 7.10
CA PRO A 83 20.32 -21.50 6.84
C PRO A 83 19.93 -20.94 5.45
N TYR A 84 19.63 -21.81 4.48
CA TYR A 84 19.27 -21.42 3.10
C TYR A 84 17.76 -21.52 2.82
N ASP A 85 16.95 -21.90 3.82
CA ASP A 85 15.52 -22.17 3.67
C ASP A 85 14.68 -20.88 3.83
N TYR A 86 14.95 -19.91 2.97
CA TYR A 86 14.21 -18.65 2.86
C TYR A 86 13.86 -18.38 1.39
N SER A 87 12.97 -17.41 1.16
CA SER A 87 12.62 -16.93 -0.17
C SER A 87 12.75 -15.41 -0.25
N THR A 88 12.58 -14.84 -1.44
CA THR A 88 12.52 -13.39 -1.61
C THR A 88 11.07 -12.94 -1.70
N LEU A 89 10.76 -11.78 -1.12
CA LEU A 89 9.42 -11.22 -1.10
C LEU A 89 9.02 -10.87 -2.53
N LYS A 90 7.93 -11.47 -3.00
CA LYS A 90 7.38 -11.27 -4.34
C LYS A 90 6.02 -10.58 -4.26
N GLY A 91 5.63 -9.96 -5.38
CA GLY A 91 4.32 -9.34 -5.53
C GLY A 91 3.15 -10.25 -5.15
N GLU A 92 3.21 -11.52 -5.57
CA GLU A 92 2.17 -12.53 -5.31
C GLU A 92 1.94 -12.83 -3.81
N MET A 93 2.92 -12.49 -2.98
CA MET A 93 2.86 -12.67 -1.53
C MET A 93 2.18 -11.48 -0.83
N LEU A 94 2.05 -10.34 -1.48
CA LEU A 94 1.60 -9.09 -0.87
C LEU A 94 0.11 -8.83 -1.14
N ASP A 95 -0.62 -8.51 -0.08
CA ASP A 95 -1.96 -7.94 -0.13
C ASP A 95 -1.95 -6.65 0.69
N VAL A 96 -1.93 -5.51 0.01
CA VAL A 96 -1.71 -4.20 0.61
C VAL A 96 -2.90 -3.32 0.36
N LYS A 97 -3.45 -2.73 1.43
CA LYS A 97 -4.45 -1.67 1.34
C LYS A 97 -3.86 -0.36 1.81
N VAL A 98 -4.16 0.70 1.09
CA VAL A 98 -3.76 2.05 1.47
C VAL A 98 -4.97 2.96 1.49
N GLN A 99 -5.02 3.84 2.49
CA GLN A 99 -6.01 4.90 2.59
C GLN A 99 -5.30 6.25 2.51
N VAL A 100 -5.74 7.07 1.55
CA VAL A 100 -5.27 8.45 1.35
C VAL A 100 -6.41 9.39 1.64
N ARG A 101 -6.13 10.49 2.35
CA ARG A 101 -7.05 11.62 2.44
C ARG A 101 -6.38 12.89 1.95
N TYR A 102 -6.93 13.45 0.88
CA TYR A 102 -6.57 14.78 0.39
C TYR A 102 -7.81 15.67 0.39
N GLY A 103 -7.73 16.82 1.04
CA GLY A 103 -8.88 17.71 1.19
C GLY A 103 -10.09 17.00 1.80
N CYS A 104 -11.22 17.07 1.10
CA CYS A 104 -12.47 16.41 1.50
C CYS A 104 -12.67 15.00 0.91
N VAL A 105 -11.67 14.40 0.25
CA VAL A 105 -11.81 13.08 -0.38
C VAL A 105 -10.91 12.06 0.29
N ARG A 106 -11.47 10.87 0.55
CA ARG A 106 -10.72 9.67 0.93
C ARG A 106 -10.74 8.64 -0.19
N VAL A 107 -9.58 8.11 -0.52
CA VAL A 107 -9.42 7.00 -1.47
C VAL A 107 -8.89 5.78 -0.73
N LYS A 108 -9.55 4.64 -0.91
CA LYS A 108 -9.02 3.33 -0.53
C LYS A 108 -8.54 2.63 -1.79
N ALA A 109 -7.28 2.24 -1.82
CA ALA A 109 -6.70 1.48 -2.93
C ALA A 109 -6.05 0.21 -2.42
N ARG A 110 -5.99 -0.80 -3.28
CA ARG A 110 -5.44 -2.11 -2.94
C ARG A 110 -4.50 -2.63 -4.03
N MET A 111 -3.50 -3.35 -3.58
CA MET A 111 -2.63 -4.19 -4.41
C MET A 111 -2.76 -5.63 -3.94
N ARG A 112 -3.11 -6.55 -4.84
CA ARG A 112 -3.13 -7.99 -4.56
C ARG A 112 -2.94 -8.82 -5.82
N PHE A 113 -2.47 -10.05 -5.66
CA PHE A 113 -2.47 -11.02 -6.75
C PHE A 113 -3.88 -11.43 -7.13
N VAL A 114 -4.17 -11.39 -8.43
CA VAL A 114 -5.45 -11.80 -9.01
C VAL A 114 -5.17 -13.05 -9.86
N PRO A 115 -5.50 -14.27 -9.38
CA PRO A 115 -5.18 -15.52 -10.06
C PRO A 115 -5.72 -15.60 -11.49
N GLU A 116 -6.92 -15.05 -11.73
CA GLU A 116 -7.57 -15.03 -13.04
C GLU A 116 -6.80 -14.21 -14.08
N LEU A 117 -6.00 -13.24 -13.62
CA LEU A 117 -5.15 -12.40 -14.47
C LEU A 117 -3.68 -12.84 -14.45
N GLY A 118 -3.29 -13.73 -13.54
CA GLY A 118 -1.89 -14.06 -13.29
C GLY A 118 -1.04 -12.82 -12.94
N PHE A 119 -1.64 -11.80 -12.31
CA PHE A 119 -1.04 -10.47 -12.18
C PHE A 119 -1.26 -9.87 -10.80
N ASN A 120 -0.29 -9.10 -10.30
CA ASN A 120 -0.44 -8.33 -9.07
C ASN A 120 -1.11 -6.98 -9.36
N LEU A 121 -2.44 -6.96 -9.28
CA LEU A 121 -3.25 -5.82 -9.68
C LEU A 121 -3.27 -4.75 -8.59
N MET A 122 -3.03 -3.50 -9.00
CA MET A 122 -3.28 -2.30 -8.19
C MET A 122 -4.56 -1.63 -8.68
N TYR A 123 -5.48 -1.32 -7.78
CA TYR A 123 -6.76 -0.71 -8.14
C TYR A 123 -7.34 0.10 -6.99
N VAL A 124 -8.27 0.99 -7.32
CA VAL A 124 -9.06 1.74 -6.33
C VAL A 124 -10.23 0.87 -5.88
N GLU A 125 -10.34 0.61 -4.57
CA GLU A 125 -11.47 -0.12 -3.98
C GLU A 125 -12.65 0.81 -3.70
N ASP A 126 -12.39 2.05 -3.29
CA ASP A 126 -13.42 2.97 -2.82
C ASP A 126 -12.98 4.44 -2.90
N VAL A 127 -13.94 5.33 -3.10
CA VAL A 127 -13.78 6.79 -3.13
C VAL A 127 -14.91 7.43 -2.34
N GLU A 128 -14.58 8.06 -1.23
CA GLU A 128 -15.53 8.63 -0.27
C GLU A 128 -15.36 10.16 -0.22
N SER A 129 -16.49 10.89 -0.31
CA SER A 129 -16.52 12.31 0.04
C SER A 129 -16.77 12.46 1.55
N LEU A 130 -15.97 13.31 2.19
CA LEU A 130 -15.99 13.58 3.63
C LEU A 130 -16.69 14.90 3.97
N GLU A 131 -17.31 15.55 2.99
CA GLU A 131 -18.13 16.75 3.20
C GLU A 131 -19.43 16.37 3.91
N ALA A 132 -19.37 16.35 5.25
CA ALA A 132 -20.48 16.44 6.19
C ALA A 132 -21.69 15.50 5.98
N GLN A 133 -21.71 14.40 6.74
CA GLN A 133 -22.91 14.07 7.53
C GLN A 133 -23.10 15.17 8.59
N GLN A 134 -23.56 16.35 8.19
CA GLN A 134 -24.14 17.33 9.12
C GLN A 134 -25.64 17.05 9.15
N GLY A 135 -26.04 16.27 10.16
CA GLY A 135 -27.42 16.25 10.64
C GLY A 135 -27.75 17.50 11.44
#